data_AF-A0A9X2LK72-F1
#
_entry.id   AF-A0A9X2LK72-F1
#
_cell.length_a   1.000
_cell.length_b   1.000
_cell.length_c   1.000
_cell.angle_alpha   90.00
_cell.angle_beta   90.00
_cell.angle_gamma   90.00
#
_symmetry.space_group_name_H-M   'P 1'
#
loop_
_entity.id
_entity.type
_entity.pdbx_description
1 polymer ?
#
loop_
_entity_poly.entity_id
_entity_poly.type
_entity_poly.pdbx_seq_one_letter_code
_entity_poly.pdbx_strand_id
1 'polypeptide(L)' 'MGKGKAKAKQVKGKLKETTGNVTGDRRLEAEGRAEKVSGKVEESAERARKNLRDR' A
#
# COMPACT_ATOMS: atom_id res chain seq x y z
N MET A 1 -2.61 11.91 -11.44
CA MET A 1 -1.60 10.82 -11.34
C MET A 1 -2.21 9.52 -11.80
N GLY A 2 -1.63 8.88 -12.82
CA GLY A 2 -2.22 7.70 -13.48
C GLY A 2 -2.34 6.47 -12.57
N LYS A 3 -3.45 5.73 -12.75
CA LYS A 3 -3.80 4.47 -12.07
C LYS A 3 -2.69 3.40 -12.09
N GLY A 4 -1.70 3.52 -12.99
CA GLY A 4 -0.51 2.67 -13.05
C GLY A 4 0.42 2.80 -11.83
N LYS A 5 0.55 3.98 -11.21
CA LYS A 5 1.45 4.17 -10.05
C LYS A 5 0.94 3.48 -8.78
N ALA A 6 -0.38 3.47 -8.57
CA ALA A 6 -1.00 2.80 -7.44
C ALA A 6 -0.85 1.27 -7.53
N LYS A 7 -1.09 0.70 -8.72
CA LYS A 7 -0.83 -0.72 -8.97
C LYS A 7 0.65 -1.07 -8.84
N ALA A 8 1.55 -0.24 -9.37
CA ALA A 8 2.99 -0.46 -9.24
C ALA A 8 3.46 -0.45 -7.79
N LYS A 9 2.98 0.48 -6.95
CA LYS A 9 3.27 0.49 -5.50
C LYS A 9 2.73 -0.76 -4.81
N GLN A 10 1.49 -1.16 -5.09
CA GLN A 10 0.94 -2.40 -4.49
C GLN A 10 1.76 -3.63 -4.86
N VAL A 11 2.15 -3.77 -6.13
CA VAL A 11 2.96 -4.90 -6.58
C VAL A 11 4.35 -4.86 -5.92
N LYS A 12 4.98 -3.68 -5.85
CA LYS A 12 6.28 -3.50 -5.21
C LYS A 12 6.25 -3.79 -3.71
N GLY A 13 5.23 -3.33 -2.99
CA GLY A 13 5.03 -3.63 -1.57
C GLY A 13 4.81 -5.12 -1.32
N LYS A 14 4.01 -5.78 -2.17
CA LYS A 14 3.78 -7.22 -2.10
C LYS A 14 5.06 -8.01 -2.36
N LEU A 15 5.87 -7.58 -3.34
CA LEU A 15 7.19 -8.14 -3.61
C LEU A 15 8.15 -7.95 -2.42
N LYS A 16 8.22 -6.76 -1.82
CA LYS A 16 9.03 -6.52 -0.62
C LYS A 16 8.61 -7.43 0.55
N GLU A 17 7.30 -7.60 0.75
CA GLU A 17 6.75 -8.48 1.79
C GLU A 17 7.14 -9.94 1.55
N THR A 18 6.94 -10.44 0.33
CA THR A 18 7.30 -11.82 -0.04
C THR A 18 8.81 -12.04 -0.01
N THR A 19 9.59 -11.13 -0.59
CA THR A 19 11.06 -11.23 -0.59
C THR A 19 11.59 -11.18 0.84
N GLY A 20 11.15 -10.22 1.67
CA GLY A 20 11.58 -10.14 3.07
C GLY A 20 11.22 -11.38 3.88
N ASN A 21 10.04 -11.96 3.64
CA ASN A 21 9.62 -13.19 4.31
C ASN A 21 10.46 -14.41 3.86
N VAL A 22 10.77 -14.50 2.56
CA VAL A 22 11.57 -15.59 1.97
C VAL A 22 13.05 -15.48 2.33
N THR A 23 13.62 -14.28 2.35
CA THR A 23 15.03 -14.05 2.69
C THR A 23 15.26 -13.88 4.20
N GLY A 24 14.20 -13.86 5.02
CA GLY A 24 14.28 -13.58 6.46
C GLY A 24 14.63 -12.13 6.82
N ASP A 25 14.52 -11.21 5.85
CA ASP A 25 14.85 -9.80 6.04
C ASP A 25 13.66 -9.05 6.63
N ARG A 26 13.69 -8.89 7.96
CA ARG A 26 12.63 -8.20 8.72
C ARG A 26 12.44 -6.75 8.30
N ARG A 27 13.46 -6.08 7.73
CA ARG A 27 13.33 -4.68 7.29
C ARG A 27 12.43 -4.60 6.07
N LEU A 28 12.64 -5.47 5.08
CA LEU A 28 11.81 -5.54 3.88
C LEU A 28 10.36 -5.90 4.20
N GLU A 29 10.13 -6.83 5.13
CA GLU A 29 8.77 -7.20 5.54
C GLU A 29 8.07 -6.05 6.29
N ALA A 30 8.78 -5.36 7.18
CA ALA A 30 8.27 -4.21 7.90
C ALA A 30 7.93 -3.03 6.97
N GLU A 31 8.80 -2.73 6.01
CA GLU A 31 8.54 -1.71 5.00
C GLU A 31 7.30 -2.05 4.15
N GLY A 32 7.18 -3.31 3.71
CA GLY A 32 6.02 -3.78 2.94
C GLY A 32 4.71 -3.63 3.71
N ARG A 33 4.69 -4.03 4.99
CA ARG A 33 3.50 -3.87 5.85
C ARG A 33 3.17 -2.40 6.13
N ALA A 34 4.17 -1.58 6.42
CA ALA A 34 3.97 -0.15 6.69
C ALA A 34 3.36 0.56 5.47
N GLU A 35 3.86 0.29 4.26
CA GLU A 35 3.33 0.86 3.02
C GLU A 35 1.88 0.42 2.75
N LYS A 36 1.56 -0.84 3.08
CA LYS A 36 0.19 -1.42 2.96
C LYS A 36 -0.80 -0.77 3.93
N VAL A 37 -0.38 -0.53 5.18
CA VAL A 37 -1.20 0.14 6.20
C VAL A 37 -1.45 1.59 5.81
N SER A 38 -0.39 2.33 5.45
CA SER A 38 -0.52 3.72 5.02
C SER A 38 -1.43 3.83 3.79
N GLY A 39 -1.27 2.93 2.81
CA GLY A 39 -2.12 2.89 1.62
C GLY A 39 -3.60 2.60 1.93
N LYS A 40 -3.90 1.70 2.88
CA LYS A 40 -5.28 1.44 3.32
C LYS A 40 -5.90 2.63 4.05
N VAL A 41 -5.12 3.31 4.88
CA VAL A 41 -5.58 4.52 5.59
C VAL A 41 -5.88 5.62 4.59
N GLU A 42 -4.98 5.85 3.63
CA GLU A 42 -5.16 6.86 2.59
C GLU A 42 -6.35 6.54 1.67
N GLU A 43 -6.53 5.27 1.27
CA GLU A 43 -7.69 4.82 0.49
C GLU A 43 -9.00 4.99 1.27
N SER A 44 -9.01 4.66 2.57
CA SER A 44 -10.19 4.81 3.42
C SER A 44 -10.56 6.28 3.62
N ALA A 45 -9.56 7.13 3.87
CA ALA A 45 -9.74 8.57 3.97
C ALA A 45 -10.23 9.15 2.63
N GLU A 46 -9.68 8.69 1.50
CA GLU A 46 -10.11 9.13 0.17
C GLU A 46 -11.55 8.69 -0.13
N ARG A 47 -11.93 7.45 0.20
CA ARG A 47 -13.32 6.97 0.08
C ARG A 47 -14.27 7.78 0.95
N ALA A 48 -13.90 8.08 2.20
CA ALA A 48 -14.71 8.88 3.10
C ALA A 48 -14.90 10.31 2.57
N ARG A 49 -13.83 10.95 2.10
CA ARG A 49 -13.88 12.27 1.46
C ARG A 49 -14.70 12.26 0.17
N LYS A 50 -14.60 11.19 -0.62
CA LYS A 50 -15.37 11.01 -1.85
C LYS A 50 -16.86 10.89 -1.55
N ASN A 51 -17.24 10.06 -0.57
CA ASN A 51 -18.64 9.90 -0.15
C ASN A 51 -19.23 11.19 0.45
N LEU A 52 -18.41 12.01 1.13
CA LEU A 52 -18.86 13.32 1.61
C LEU A 52 -19.01 14.37 0.51
N ARG A 53 -18.26 14.24 -0.60
CA ARG A 53 -18.28 15.19 -1.71
C ARG A 53 -19.33 14.85 -2.78
N ASP A 54 -19.90 13.64 -2.72
CA ASP A 54 -20.92 13.16 -3.65
C ASP A 54 -22.37 13.45 -3.16
N ARG A 55 -22.54 14.06 -1.98
CA ARG A 55 -23.82 14.54 -1.44
C ARG A 55 -23.84 16.06 -1.45
#